data_AF-A0A9N9AAB8-F1
#
_entry.id   AF-A0A9N9AAB8-F1
#
_cell.length_a   1.000
_cell.length_b   1.000
_cell.length_c   1.000
_cell.angle_alpha   90.00
_cell.angle_beta   90.00
_cell.angle_gamma   90.00
#
_symmetry.space_group_name_H-M   'P 1'
#
loop_
_entity.id
_entity.type
_entity.pdbx_description
1 polymer ?
#
loop_
_entity_poly.entity_id
_entity_poly.type
_entity_poly.pdbx_seq_one_letter_code
_entity_poly.pdbx_strand_id
1 'polypeptide(L)'
;MNNPLDEISNVLYNIFTNPDKSALEKEVKRTFTHNSEFKHFLATVPAGIGSREKIISHYKFFRGVYRSNTLDIHEKWFNEPSGRMVLDVTEYIQFIYSPWRQTPLRLYIIFNLQKNEGGKYFINRHEDLCQPEDLLGVYIPYVAPTLLVMTKRAISFITMLVGSTFNSIGWC
;
A
#
# COMPACT_ATOMS: atom_id res chain seq x y z
N MET A 1 7.32 -18.27 0.00
CA MET A 1 8.57 -17.69 -0.53
C MET A 1 9.74 -18.33 0.19
N ASN A 2 10.77 -18.74 -0.54
CA ASN A 2 12.03 -19.22 0.03
C ASN A 2 12.94 -18.04 0.38
N ASN A 3 13.07 -17.06 -0.54
CA ASN A 3 13.74 -15.80 -0.28
C ASN A 3 12.78 -14.62 -0.55
N PRO A 4 12.22 -13.99 0.50
CA PRO A 4 11.30 -12.88 0.33
C PRO A 4 11.88 -11.69 -0.45
N LEU A 5 13.14 -11.32 -0.22
CA LEU A 5 13.75 -10.14 -0.87
C LEU A 5 13.88 -10.29 -2.38
N ASP A 6 14.19 -11.50 -2.84
CA ASP A 6 14.35 -11.82 -4.26
C ASP A 6 12.99 -12.04 -4.94
N GLU A 7 12.06 -12.72 -4.26
CA GLU A 7 10.79 -13.11 -4.85
C GLU A 7 9.74 -11.98 -4.85
N ILE A 8 9.77 -11.04 -3.90
CA ILE A 8 8.65 -10.10 -3.68
C ILE A 8 8.33 -9.23 -4.91
N SER A 9 9.35 -8.87 -5.70
CA SER A 9 9.15 -8.05 -6.89
C SER A 9 8.27 -8.77 -7.92
N ASN A 10 8.48 -10.09 -8.07
CA ASN A 10 7.64 -10.91 -8.94
C ASN A 10 6.25 -11.16 -8.34
N VAL A 11 6.14 -11.27 -7.01
CA VAL A 11 4.85 -11.37 -6.31
C VAL A 11 3.99 -10.13 -6.60
N LEU A 12 4.54 -8.94 -6.38
CA LEU A 12 3.84 -7.68 -6.64
C LEU A 12 3.49 -7.53 -8.13
N TYR A 13 4.42 -7.86 -9.03
CA TYR A 13 4.14 -7.86 -10.46
C TYR A 13 2.93 -8.74 -10.81
N ASN A 14 2.88 -9.98 -10.31
CA ASN A 14 1.78 -10.91 -10.59
C ASN A 14 0.43 -10.47 -10.02
N ILE A 15 0.44 -9.78 -8.88
CA ILE A 15 -0.78 -9.26 -8.25
C ILE A 15 -1.26 -7.99 -8.96
N PHE A 16 -0.39 -7.01 -9.19
CA PHE A 16 -0.80 -5.67 -9.60
C PHE A 16 -0.66 -5.39 -11.10
N THR A 17 0.38 -5.90 -11.75
CA THR A 17 0.76 -5.46 -13.11
C THR A 17 0.54 -6.51 -14.20
N ASN A 18 0.73 -7.79 -13.89
CA ASN A 18 0.73 -8.86 -14.89
C ASN A 18 -0.57 -8.91 -15.69
N PRO A 19 -0.58 -8.83 -17.03
CA PRO A 19 -1.80 -8.79 -17.84
C PRO A 19 -2.69 -10.03 -17.69
N ASP A 20 -2.12 -11.19 -17.35
CA ASP A 20 -2.89 -12.40 -17.04
C ASP A 20 -3.60 -12.25 -15.68
N LYS A 21 -4.92 -12.06 -15.73
CA LYS A 21 -5.76 -11.90 -14.53
C LYS A 21 -5.80 -13.15 -13.65
N SER A 22 -5.49 -14.33 -14.19
CA SER A 22 -5.43 -15.57 -13.42
C SER A 22 -4.17 -15.66 -12.54
N ALA A 23 -3.09 -14.95 -12.93
CA ALA A 23 -1.83 -14.91 -12.19
C ALA A 23 -2.01 -14.34 -10.78
N LEU A 24 -2.83 -13.29 -10.62
CA LEU A 24 -3.14 -12.68 -9.32
C LEU A 24 -3.68 -13.72 -8.34
N GLU A 25 -4.72 -14.48 -8.72
CA GLU A 25 -5.37 -15.41 -7.81
C GLU A 25 -4.42 -16.55 -7.41
N LYS A 26 -3.68 -17.08 -8.38
CA LYS A 26 -2.66 -18.10 -8.16
C LYS A 26 -1.57 -17.59 -7.21
N GLU A 27 -1.13 -16.36 -7.41
CA GLU A 27 -0.04 -15.78 -6.62
C GLU A 27 -0.46 -15.49 -5.19
N VAL A 28 -1.65 -14.92 -4.97
CA VAL A 28 -2.18 -14.70 -3.62
C VAL A 28 -2.37 -16.03 -2.90
N LYS A 29 -2.93 -17.04 -3.57
CA LYS A 29 -3.07 -18.39 -2.98
C LYS A 29 -1.72 -19.03 -2.62
N ARG A 30 -0.67 -18.75 -3.40
CA ARG A 30 0.70 -19.25 -3.18
C ARG A 30 1.42 -18.54 -2.04
N THR A 31 1.18 -17.25 -1.85
CA THR A 31 2.02 -16.38 -1.00
C THR A 31 1.34 -15.91 0.27
N PHE A 32 0.01 -15.84 0.33
CA PHE A 32 -0.75 -15.41 1.50
C PHE A 32 -1.21 -16.59 2.36
N THR A 33 -1.28 -16.39 3.67
CA THR A 33 -1.93 -17.32 4.60
C THR A 33 -3.43 -17.42 4.34
N HIS A 34 -4.10 -18.48 4.79
CA HIS A 34 -5.55 -18.61 4.58
C HIS A 34 -6.36 -17.55 5.36
N ASN A 35 -5.79 -17.05 6.45
CA ASN A 35 -6.39 -16.10 7.38
C ASN A 35 -5.72 -14.72 7.35
N SER A 36 -5.18 -14.31 6.19
CA SER A 36 -4.42 -13.05 6.09
C SER A 36 -5.27 -11.80 6.35
N GLU A 37 -4.63 -10.81 6.98
CA GLU A 37 -5.19 -9.47 7.18
C GLU A 37 -4.77 -8.54 6.03
N PHE A 38 -5.67 -7.65 5.61
CA PHE A 38 -5.37 -6.57 4.66
C PHE A 38 -5.82 -5.23 5.21
N LYS A 39 -4.96 -4.22 5.15
CA LYS A 39 -5.24 -2.85 5.54
C LYS A 39 -4.81 -1.91 4.45
N HIS A 40 -5.74 -1.11 3.99
CA HIS A 40 -5.51 -0.03 3.05
C HIS A 40 -6.33 1.17 3.50
N PHE A 41 -5.94 2.38 3.12
CA PHE A 41 -6.61 3.60 3.55
C PHE A 41 -8.14 3.58 3.30
N LEU A 42 -8.59 2.97 2.19
CA LEU A 42 -10.01 2.89 1.82
C LEU A 42 -10.70 1.56 2.17
N ALA A 43 -9.95 0.52 2.54
CA ALA A 43 -10.50 -0.83 2.66
C ALA A 43 -9.72 -1.65 3.69
N THR A 44 -10.43 -2.48 4.44
CA THR A 44 -9.82 -3.40 5.40
C THR A 44 -10.49 -4.76 5.33
N VAL A 45 -9.69 -5.81 5.40
CA VAL A 45 -10.14 -7.19 5.57
C VAL A 45 -9.50 -7.72 6.85
N PRO A 46 -10.29 -7.98 7.91
CA PRO A 46 -9.76 -8.54 9.14
C PRO A 46 -9.28 -9.98 8.92
N ALA A 47 -8.28 -10.40 9.69
CA ALA A 47 -7.85 -11.79 9.73
C ALA A 47 -9.01 -12.71 10.12
N GLY A 48 -9.18 -13.82 9.40
CA GLY A 48 -10.24 -14.78 9.69
C GLY A 48 -10.49 -15.79 8.57
N ILE A 49 -11.44 -16.69 8.79
CA ILE A 49 -11.83 -17.71 7.81
C ILE A 49 -12.31 -17.02 6.53
N GLY A 50 -11.74 -17.42 5.38
CA GLY A 50 -12.09 -16.87 4.07
C GLY A 50 -11.54 -15.46 3.79
N SER A 51 -10.70 -14.91 4.67
CA SER A 51 -10.13 -13.56 4.49
C SER A 51 -9.23 -13.48 3.25
N ARG A 52 -8.43 -14.51 2.95
CA ARG A 52 -7.63 -14.57 1.72
C ARG A 52 -8.49 -14.43 0.47
N GLU A 53 -9.63 -15.10 0.41
CA GLU A 53 -10.55 -15.04 -0.71
C GLU A 53 -11.19 -13.65 -0.85
N LYS A 54 -11.47 -12.97 0.28
CA LYS A 54 -11.90 -11.55 0.29
C LYS A 54 -10.80 -10.60 -0.21
N ILE A 55 -9.55 -10.86 0.11
CA ILE A 55 -8.39 -10.10 -0.39
C ILE A 55 -8.27 -10.29 -1.92
N ILE A 56 -8.41 -11.51 -2.42
CA ILE A 56 -8.43 -11.80 -3.86
C ILE A 56 -9.52 -10.99 -4.56
N SER A 57 -10.73 -10.93 -3.98
CA SER A 57 -11.83 -10.11 -4.51
C SER A 57 -11.50 -8.60 -4.53
N HIS A 58 -10.80 -8.09 -3.51
CA HIS A 58 -10.34 -6.69 -3.51
C HIS A 58 -9.34 -6.41 -4.63
N TYR A 59 -8.33 -7.25 -4.81
CA TYR A 59 -7.39 -7.05 -5.92
C TYR A 59 -8.05 -7.20 -7.28
N LYS A 60 -9.00 -8.12 -7.43
CA LYS A 60 -9.81 -8.24 -8.66
C LYS A 60 -10.61 -6.97 -8.94
N PHE A 61 -11.17 -6.34 -7.91
CA PHE A 61 -11.86 -5.05 -8.06
C PHE A 61 -10.90 -3.98 -8.57
N PHE A 62 -9.73 -3.78 -7.94
CA PHE A 62 -8.74 -2.80 -8.38
C PHE A 62 -8.26 -3.06 -9.82
N ARG A 63 -7.90 -4.30 -10.13
CA ARG A 63 -7.54 -4.73 -11.49
C ARG A 63 -8.68 -4.57 -12.51
N GLY A 64 -9.92 -4.52 -12.06
CA GLY A 64 -11.10 -4.33 -12.89
C GLY A 64 -11.39 -2.85 -13.19
N VAL A 65 -10.99 -1.92 -12.31
CA VAL A 65 -11.20 -0.47 -12.49
C VAL A 65 -10.02 0.22 -13.16
N TYR A 66 -8.85 -0.42 -13.16
CA TYR A 66 -7.64 0.08 -13.82
C TYR A 66 -7.55 -0.42 -15.27
N ARG A 67 -7.22 0.49 -16.18
CA ARG A 67 -6.84 0.18 -17.57
C ARG A 67 -5.43 -0.38 -17.61
N SER A 68 -4.52 0.24 -16.86
CA SER A 68 -3.16 -0.22 -16.66
C SER A 68 -2.69 0.15 -15.25
N ASN A 69 -1.78 -0.65 -14.69
CA ASN A 69 -1.09 -0.34 -13.45
C ASN A 69 0.35 -0.84 -13.56
N THR A 70 1.33 0.07 -13.47
CA THR A 70 2.75 -0.28 -13.42
C THR A 70 3.30 0.08 -12.05
N LEU A 71 4.27 -0.69 -11.57
CA LEU A 71 4.77 -0.59 -10.21
C LEU A 71 6.29 -0.50 -10.24
N ASP A 72 6.82 0.56 -9.64
CA ASP A 72 8.25 0.76 -9.44
C ASP A 72 8.60 0.60 -7.96
N ILE A 73 9.52 -0.32 -7.67
CA ILE A 73 10.02 -0.59 -6.32
C ILE A 73 11.31 0.18 -6.14
N HIS A 74 11.32 1.16 -5.25
CA HIS A 74 12.49 1.98 -4.95
C HIS A 74 13.41 1.26 -3.99
N GLU A 75 12.85 0.73 -2.89
CA GLU A 75 13.61 0.13 -1.81
C GLU A 75 12.87 -1.07 -1.21
N LYS A 76 13.65 -2.04 -0.72
CA LYS A 76 13.15 -3.28 -0.09
C LYS A 76 13.89 -3.52 1.22
N TRP A 77 13.16 -3.61 2.31
CA TRP A 77 13.70 -3.95 3.62
C TRP A 77 13.04 -5.20 4.15
N PHE A 78 13.83 -6.13 4.67
CA PHE A 78 13.30 -7.32 5.34
C PHE A 78 14.07 -7.57 6.63
N ASN A 79 13.35 -7.58 7.74
CA ASN A 79 13.86 -7.94 9.05
C ASN A 79 13.38 -9.36 9.37
N GLU A 80 14.25 -10.34 9.13
CA GLU A 80 13.95 -11.76 9.31
C GLU A 80 13.53 -12.12 10.76
N PRO A 81 14.20 -11.65 11.83
CA PRO A 81 13.76 -11.92 13.21
C PRO A 81 12.33 -11.50 13.51
N SER A 82 11.90 -10.34 12.99
CA SER A 82 10.53 -9.84 13.17
C SER A 82 9.54 -10.36 12.13
N GLY A 83 10.03 -10.97 11.04
CA GLY A 83 9.24 -11.29 9.86
C GLY A 83 8.68 -10.07 9.12
N ARG A 84 9.12 -8.85 9.45
CA ARG A 84 8.56 -7.62 8.89
C ARG A 84 9.31 -7.20 7.63
N MET A 85 8.56 -7.04 6.53
CA MET A 85 9.04 -6.53 5.27
C MET A 85 8.40 -5.18 4.99
N VAL A 86 9.19 -4.21 4.53
CA VAL A 86 8.73 -2.89 4.12
C VAL A 86 9.23 -2.65 2.71
N LEU A 87 8.39 -2.06 1.87
CA LEU A 87 8.70 -1.72 0.49
C LEU A 87 8.32 -0.26 0.26
N ASP A 88 9.22 0.52 -0.33
CA ASP A 88 8.88 1.84 -0.87
C ASP A 88 8.56 1.68 -2.36
N VAL A 89 7.32 2.02 -2.72
CA VAL A 89 6.77 1.70 -4.03
C VAL A 89 6.07 2.93 -4.61
N THR A 90 6.16 3.10 -5.92
CA THR A 90 5.27 4.01 -6.66
C THR A 90 4.45 3.20 -7.66
N GLU A 91 3.13 3.23 -7.48
CA GLU A 91 2.19 2.70 -8.45
C GLU A 91 1.76 3.80 -9.41
N TYR A 92 1.79 3.51 -10.70
CA TYR A 92 1.32 4.41 -11.73
C TYR A 92 0.00 3.89 -12.27
N ILE A 93 -1.08 4.45 -11.72
CA ILE A 93 -2.44 3.96 -11.94
C ILE A 93 -3.08 4.73 -13.09
N GLN A 94 -3.64 4.01 -14.06
CA GLN A 94 -4.48 4.56 -15.11
C GLN A 94 -5.87 3.96 -15.03
N PHE A 95 -6.89 4.76 -14.79
CA PHE A 95 -8.27 4.29 -14.69
C PHE A 95 -8.91 4.04 -16.06
N ILE A 96 -9.86 3.09 -16.12
CA ILE A 96 -10.64 2.83 -17.33
C ILE A 96 -11.45 4.07 -17.75
N TYR A 97 -12.05 4.79 -16.80
CA TYR A 97 -12.86 5.98 -17.08
C TYR A 97 -12.04 7.24 -17.37
N SER A 98 -10.73 7.22 -17.12
CA SER A 98 -9.82 8.35 -17.39
C SER A 98 -8.58 7.87 -18.15
N PRO A 99 -8.73 7.45 -19.42
CA PRO A 99 -7.65 6.82 -20.18
C PRO A 99 -6.50 7.77 -20.54
N TRP A 100 -6.66 9.08 -20.39
CA TRP A 100 -5.66 10.08 -20.78
C TRP A 100 -4.68 10.43 -19.65
N ARG A 101 -4.92 9.93 -18.44
CA ARG A 101 -4.18 10.30 -17.24
C ARG A 101 -3.62 9.06 -16.55
N GLN A 102 -2.32 9.10 -16.29
CA GLN A 102 -1.64 8.17 -15.40
C GLN A 102 -1.23 8.95 -14.16
N THR A 103 -1.68 8.49 -12.98
CA THR A 103 -1.42 9.17 -11.72
C THR A 103 -0.44 8.34 -10.89
N PRO A 104 0.71 8.90 -10.50
CA PRO A 104 1.61 8.24 -9.56
C PRO A 104 1.01 8.28 -8.15
N LEU A 105 1.05 7.15 -7.45
CA LEU A 105 0.71 7.00 -6.05
C LEU A 105 1.90 6.37 -5.35
N ARG A 106 2.60 7.14 -4.50
CA ARG A 106 3.66 6.60 -3.66
C ARG A 106 3.06 5.98 -2.41
N LEU A 107 3.47 4.77 -2.10
CA LEU A 107 2.96 3.99 -0.98
C LEU A 107 4.07 3.15 -0.35
N TYR A 108 3.97 2.99 0.96
CA TYR A 108 4.79 2.06 1.71
C TYR A 108 3.96 0.79 1.96
N ILE A 109 4.41 -0.31 1.36
CA ILE A 109 3.80 -1.62 1.60
C ILE A 109 4.50 -2.26 2.78
N ILE A 110 3.73 -2.68 3.77
CA ILE A 110 4.22 -3.41 4.93
C ILE A 110 3.62 -4.81 4.90
N PHE A 111 4.49 -5.81 4.75
CA PHE A 111 4.12 -7.21 4.89
C PHE A 111 4.64 -7.77 6.22
N ASN A 112 3.76 -8.41 6.99
CA ASN A 112 4.18 -9.29 8.06
C ASN A 112 4.21 -10.72 7.52
N LEU A 113 5.40 -11.29 7.46
CA LEU A 113 5.67 -12.62 6.97
C LEU A 113 5.74 -13.60 8.14
N GLN A 114 5.12 -14.76 7.97
CA GLN A 114 5.21 -15.89 8.88
C GLN A 114 5.93 -17.04 8.18
N LYS A 115 6.89 -17.66 8.87
CA LYS A 115 7.58 -18.84 8.39
C LYS A 115 6.77 -20.08 8.79
N ASN A 116 6.52 -20.99 7.84
CA ASN A 116 5.93 -22.29 8.16
C ASN A 116 6.99 -23.28 8.63
N GLU A 117 6.56 -24.47 9.09
CA GLU A 117 7.46 -25.55 9.52
C GLU A 117 8.44 -25.99 8.41
N GLY A 118 8.03 -25.89 7.15
CA GLY A 118 8.87 -26.16 5.98
C GLY A 118 9.82 -25.01 5.60
N GLY A 119 9.98 -23.99 6.43
CA GLY A 119 10.92 -22.89 6.22
C GLY A 119 10.48 -21.83 5.18
N LYS A 120 9.27 -21.94 4.63
CA LYS A 120 8.72 -21.01 3.63
C LYS A 120 7.99 -19.85 4.30
N TYR A 121 8.22 -18.65 3.80
CA TYR A 121 7.53 -17.43 4.22
C TYR A 121 6.18 -17.26 3.51
N PHE A 122 5.17 -16.88 4.27
CA PHE A 122 3.84 -16.51 3.80
C PHE A 122 3.46 -15.14 4.36
N ILE A 123 2.78 -14.34 3.56
CA ILE A 123 2.23 -13.05 3.96
C ILE A 123 1.02 -13.32 4.86
N ASN A 124 1.11 -12.91 6.12
CA ASN A 124 0.00 -13.01 7.07
C ASN A 124 -0.74 -11.68 7.24
N ARG A 125 -0.06 -10.55 7.01
CA ARG A 125 -0.69 -9.22 6.97
C ARG A 125 -0.07 -8.41 5.86
N HIS A 126 -0.92 -7.67 5.16
CA HIS A 126 -0.55 -6.67 4.18
C HIS A 126 -1.15 -5.33 4.60
N GLU A 127 -0.33 -4.31 4.71
CA GLU A 127 -0.74 -2.96 5.06
C GLU A 127 -0.13 -1.93 4.11
N ASP A 128 -0.99 -1.13 3.48
CA ASP A 128 -0.63 -0.07 2.55
C ASP A 128 -0.76 1.29 3.24
N LEU A 129 0.37 2.01 3.31
CA LEU A 129 0.41 3.37 3.84
C LEU A 129 0.71 4.35 2.72
N CYS A 130 -0.18 5.33 2.54
CA CYS A 130 0.03 6.44 1.60
C CYS A 130 -0.41 7.75 2.25
N GLN A 131 0.04 8.86 1.68
CA GLN A 131 -0.44 10.16 2.12
C GLN A 131 -1.88 10.37 1.63
N PRO A 132 -2.80 10.85 2.48
CA PRO A 132 -4.19 11.09 2.09
C PRO A 132 -4.33 12.01 0.87
N GLU A 133 -3.45 13.00 0.73
CA GLU A 133 -3.41 13.92 -0.41
C GLU A 133 -3.08 13.21 -1.72
N ASP A 134 -2.13 12.28 -1.73
CA ASP A 134 -1.74 11.53 -2.92
C ASP A 134 -2.89 10.62 -3.36
N LEU A 135 -3.48 9.90 -2.39
CA LEU A 135 -4.62 9.05 -2.65
C LEU A 135 -5.83 9.83 -3.15
N LEU A 136 -6.14 10.98 -2.55
CA LEU A 136 -7.25 11.81 -3.01
C LEU A 136 -6.96 12.45 -4.37
N GLY A 137 -5.71 12.77 -4.67
CA GLY A 137 -5.27 13.24 -5.99
C GLY A 137 -5.52 12.21 -7.10
N VAL A 138 -5.51 10.91 -6.77
CA VAL A 138 -5.87 9.81 -7.67
C VAL A 138 -7.35 9.85 -8.06
N TYR A 139 -8.26 10.18 -7.12
CA TYR A 139 -9.71 10.18 -7.37
C TYR A 139 -10.28 11.55 -7.78
N ILE A 140 -9.86 12.63 -7.11
CA ILE A 140 -10.30 14.02 -7.33
C ILE A 140 -9.06 14.89 -7.53
N PRO A 141 -8.59 15.02 -8.77
CA PRO A 141 -7.34 15.70 -9.04
C PRO A 141 -7.44 17.20 -8.78
N TYR A 142 -6.31 17.80 -8.41
CA TYR A 142 -6.11 19.24 -8.17
C TYR A 142 -6.89 19.81 -6.97
N VAL A 143 -8.20 19.64 -6.86
CA VAL A 143 -9.00 20.30 -5.82
C VAL A 143 -8.76 19.69 -4.43
N ALA A 144 -8.96 18.38 -4.28
CA ALA A 144 -8.81 17.69 -3.01
C ALA A 144 -7.36 17.73 -2.44
N PRO A 145 -6.30 17.44 -3.22
CA PRO A 145 -4.94 17.51 -2.70
C PRO A 145 -4.55 18.94 -2.31
N THR A 146 -4.91 19.94 -3.12
CA THR A 146 -4.57 21.34 -2.80
C THR A 146 -5.26 21.81 -1.53
N LEU A 147 -6.55 21.51 -1.34
CA LEU A 147 -7.27 21.89 -0.12
C LEU A 147 -6.64 21.26 1.13
N LEU A 148 -6.28 19.97 1.08
CA LEU A 148 -5.64 19.30 2.20
C LEU A 148 -4.25 19.86 2.52
N VAL A 149 -3.43 20.11 1.49
CA VAL A 149 -2.10 20.70 1.69
C VAL A 149 -2.21 22.10 2.29
N MET A 150 -3.19 22.91 1.85
CA MET A 150 -3.42 24.24 2.42
C MET A 150 -3.86 24.16 3.88
N THR A 151 -4.80 23.26 4.21
CA THR A 151 -5.25 23.04 5.60
C THR A 151 -4.10 22.58 6.49
N LYS A 152 -3.28 21.62 6.03
CA LYS A 152 -2.09 21.17 6.78
C LYS A 152 -1.12 22.33 7.01
N ARG A 153 -0.82 23.13 5.99
CA ARG A 153 0.07 24.29 6.11
C ARG A 153 -0.48 25.35 7.08
N ALA A 154 -1.79 25.62 7.05
CA ALA A 154 -2.42 26.54 7.97
C ALA A 154 -2.32 26.07 9.43
N ILE A 155 -2.58 24.78 9.69
CA ILE A 155 -2.44 24.18 11.02
C ILE A 155 -0.97 24.19 11.46
N SER A 156 -0.03 23.85 10.58
CA SER A 156 1.40 23.94 10.88
C SER A 156 1.82 25.36 11.26
N PHE A 157 1.32 26.37 10.55
CA PHE A 157 1.60 27.77 10.88
C PHE A 157 1.06 28.16 12.28
N ILE A 158 -0.18 27.79 12.60
CA ILE A 158 -0.79 28.07 13.91
C ILE A 158 0.00 27.36 15.03
N THR A 159 0.35 26.09 14.85
CA THR A 159 1.11 25.31 15.85
C THR A 159 2.51 25.86 16.06
N MET A 160 3.18 26.32 15.00
CA MET A 160 4.48 27.02 15.12
C MET A 160 4.37 28.34 15.88
N LEU A 161 3.32 29.14 15.64
CA LEU A 161 3.08 30.38 16.39
C LEU A 161 2.87 30.10 17.88
N VAL A 162 2.01 29.14 18.21
CA VAL A 162 1.76 28.74 19.61
C VAL A 162 3.04 28.21 20.26
N GLY A 163 3.79 27.34 19.58
CA GLY A 163 5.06 26.83 20.06
C GLY A 163 6.09 27.93 20.32
N SER A 164 6.17 28.93 19.43
CA SER A 164 7.02 30.11 19.64
C SER A 164 6.59 30.90 20.88
N THR A 165 5.28 31.02 21.15
CA THR A 165 4.82 31.71 22.37
C THR A 165 5.14 30.91 23.64
N PHE A 166 5.08 29.58 23.61
CA PHE A 166 5.50 28.73 24.72
C PHE A 166 6.99 28.85 25.03
N ASN A 167 7.84 28.88 24.01
CA ASN A 167 9.27 29.15 24.21
C ASN A 167 9.51 30.53 24.86
N SER A 168 8.75 31.56 24.46
CA SER A 168 8.88 32.91 25.01
C SER A 168 8.43 33.04 26.48
N ILE A 169 7.57 32.15 26.98
CA ILE A 169 7.15 32.10 28.40
C ILE A 169 8.01 31.13 29.24
N GLY A 170 9.12 30.63 28.68
CA GLY A 170 10.08 29.78 29.40
C GLY A 170 9.65 28.32 29.56
N TRP A 171 8.69 27.85 28.76
CA TRP A 171 8.44 26.42 28.63
C TRP A 171 9.57 25.78 27.81
N CYS A 172 10.40 24.96 28.46
CA CYS A 172 11.38 24.06 27.84
C CYS A 172 10.75 22.69 27.57
#